data_AF-A0A6G9FNT7-F1
#
_entry.id   AF-A0A6G9FNT7-F1
#
_cell.length_a   1.000
_cell.length_b   1.000
_cell.length_c   1.000
_cell.angle_alpha   90.00
_cell.angle_beta   90.00
_cell.angle_gamma   90.00
#
_symmetry.space_group_name_H-M   'P 1'
#
loop_
_entity.id
_entity.type
_entity.pdbx_description
1 polymer ?
#
loop_
_entity_poly.entity_id
_entity_poly.type
_entity_poly.pdbx_seq_one_letter_code
_entity_poly.pdbx_strand_id
1 'polypeptide(L)' 'MTQPETALPDFIDVSRYRHDHGHQAWAWRCWGNGDCVGWLSLDHSSQESADRSAHKHLCENHADVVAALDPQEAS' A
#
# COMPACT_ATOMS: atom_id res chain seq x y z
N MET A 1 21.58 -5.69 -0.86
CA MET A 1 20.56 -6.20 -1.80
C MET A 1 19.38 -5.25 -1.68
N THR A 2 19.28 -4.25 -2.54
CA THR A 2 18.19 -3.27 -2.52
C THR A 2 17.05 -3.88 -3.33
N GLN A 3 16.02 -4.37 -2.65
CA GLN A 3 14.80 -4.84 -3.30
C GLN A 3 14.21 -3.64 -4.06
N PRO A 4 13.72 -3.79 -5.30
CA PRO A 4 12.97 -2.72 -5.92
C PRO A 4 11.74 -2.47 -5.04
N GLU A 5 11.68 -1.32 -4.40
CA GLU A 5 10.46 -0.80 -3.82
C GLU A 5 9.48 -0.67 -4.98
N THR A 6 8.63 -1.69 -5.20
CA THR A 6 7.57 -1.61 -6.19
C THR A 6 6.73 -0.41 -5.79
N ALA A 7 6.85 0.69 -6.55
CA ALA A 7 6.17 1.93 -6.24
C ALA A 7 4.67 1.66 -6.16
N LEU A 8 4.08 2.01 -5.01
CA LEU A 8 2.64 1.91 -4.85
C LEU A 8 1.96 2.94 -5.79
N PRO A 9 0.77 2.63 -6.32
CA PRO A 9 0.01 3.58 -7.12
C PRO A 9 -0.29 4.86 -6.33
N ASP A 10 -0.45 6.00 -7.01
CA ASP A 10 -0.71 7.31 -6.37
C ASP A 10 -1.99 7.36 -5.49
N PHE A 11 -2.94 6.44 -5.72
CA PHE A 11 -4.14 6.32 -4.90
C PHE A 11 -3.91 5.53 -3.60
N ILE A 12 -2.70 5.04 -3.35
CA ILE A 12 -2.28 4.46 -2.09
C ILE A 12 -1.31 5.42 -1.41
N ASP A 13 -1.68 5.88 -0.21
CA ASP A 13 -0.82 6.68 0.64
C ASP A 13 -0.27 5.82 1.78
N VAL A 14 1.03 5.86 2.02
CA VAL A 14 1.68 5.23 3.18
C VAL A 14 2.31 6.34 4.01
N SER A 15 1.82 6.50 5.24
CA SER A 15 2.15 7.65 6.08
C SER A 15 2.46 7.23 7.51
N ARG A 16 3.46 7.88 8.11
CA ARG A 16 3.75 7.74 9.53
C ARG A 16 2.80 8.61 10.34
N TYR A 17 2.26 8.07 11.42
CA TYR A 17 1.46 8.83 12.39
C TYR A 17 1.92 8.54 13.82
N ARG A 18 1.40 9.33 14.76
CA ARG A 18 1.62 9.12 16.18
C ARG A 18 0.31 8.59 16.76
N HIS A 19 0.36 7.40 17.33
CA HIS A 19 -0.76 6.80 18.04
C HIS A 19 -1.04 7.60 19.33
N ASP A 20 -2.27 7.58 19.84
CA ASP A 20 -2.69 8.29 21.06
C ASP A 20 -1.81 7.98 22.29
N HIS A 21 -1.17 6.80 22.29
CA HIS A 21 -0.26 6.37 23.35
C HIS A 21 1.18 6.90 23.17
N GLY A 22 1.41 7.80 22.21
CA GLY A 22 2.70 8.46 21.98
C GLY A 22 3.70 7.67 21.14
N HIS A 23 3.39 6.41 20.78
CA HIS A 23 4.20 5.58 19.91
C HIS A 23 4.06 5.99 18.44
N GLN A 24 5.16 5.83 17.69
CA GLN A 24 5.15 6.03 16.24
C GLN A 24 4.65 4.75 15.58
N ALA A 25 3.73 4.89 14.64
CA ALA A 25 3.18 3.80 13.86
C ALA A 25 3.06 4.23 12.39
N TRP A 26 2.91 3.25 11.52
CA TRP A 26 2.67 3.46 10.09
C TRP A 26 1.23 3.07 9.75
N ALA A 27 0.64 3.84 8.85
CA ALA A 27 -0.66 3.60 8.27
C ALA A 27 -0.54 3.57 6.76
N TRP A 28 -1.48 2.89 6.13
CA TRP A 28 -1.70 3.08 4.71
C TRP A 28 -3.18 3.26 4.42
N ARG A 29 -3.46 4.06 3.39
CA ARG A 29 -4.81 4.40 2.97
C ARG A 29 -4.96 4.18 1.48
N CYS A 30 -6.04 3.51 1.09
CA CYS A 30 -6.50 3.46 -0.28
C CYS A 30 -7.55 4.55 -0.51
N TRP A 31 -7.22 5.48 -1.39
CA TRP A 31 -8.15 6.47 -1.94
C TRP A 31 -9.02 5.87 -3.05
N GLY A 32 -8.68 4.67 -3.52
CA GLY A 32 -9.37 3.96 -4.59
C GLY A 32 -9.13 4.58 -5.97
N ASN A 33 -9.43 3.82 -7.00
CA ASN A 33 -9.59 4.28 -8.38
C ASN A 33 -11.09 4.40 -8.77
N GLY A 34 -11.99 4.28 -7.79
CA GLY A 34 -13.45 4.25 -7.97
C GLY A 34 -14.16 3.54 -6.81
N ASP A 35 -13.99 2.22 -6.69
CA ASP A 35 -14.78 1.38 -5.78
C ASP A 35 -14.16 1.13 -4.39
N CYS A 36 -12.85 1.32 -4.22
CA CYS A 36 -12.14 1.01 -2.97
C CYS A 36 -11.80 2.24 -2.11
N VAL A 37 -12.63 3.28 -2.19
CA VAL A 37 -12.36 4.57 -1.53
C VAL A 37 -12.49 4.45 -0.01
N GLY A 38 -11.42 4.80 0.70
CA GLY A 38 -11.46 4.96 2.16
C GLY A 38 -11.04 3.74 2.97
N TRP A 39 -10.45 2.72 2.34
CA TRP A 39 -9.83 1.64 3.09
C TRP A 39 -8.61 2.16 3.84
N LEU A 40 -8.52 1.85 5.13
CA LEU A 40 -7.49 2.35 6.03
C LEU A 40 -6.99 1.21 6.89
N SER A 41 -5.67 1.03 6.91
CA SER A 41 -4.99 0.07 7.77
C SER A 41 -4.00 0.81 8.64
N LEU A 42 -4.03 0.51 9.95
CA LEU A 42 -3.32 1.24 11.00
C LEU A 42 -2.34 0.32 11.74
N ASP A 43 -1.57 0.92 12.63
CA ASP A 43 -0.74 0.26 13.64
C ASP A 43 0.35 -0.67 13.09
N HIS A 44 0.90 -0.34 11.92
CA HIS A 44 2.08 -1.03 11.38
C HIS A 44 3.33 -0.60 12.12
N SER A 45 4.17 -1.57 12.52
CA SER A 45 5.39 -1.34 13.30
C SER A 45 6.54 -0.74 12.48
N SER A 46 6.47 -0.82 11.16
CA SER A 46 7.46 -0.27 10.22
C SER A 46 6.81 0.11 8.89
N GLN A 47 7.49 0.96 8.11
CA GLN A 47 7.07 1.33 6.76
C GLN A 47 6.93 0.09 5.88
N GLU A 48 7.93 -0.79 5.86
CA GLU A 48 7.92 -2.04 5.08
C GLU A 48 6.73 -2.95 5.40
N SER A 49 6.24 -2.95 6.65
CA SER A 49 5.03 -3.70 7.02
C SER A 49 3.77 -3.07 6.41
N ALA A 50 3.68 -1.74 6.45
CA ALA A 50 2.57 -1.02 5.84
C ALA A 50 2.57 -1.20 4.32
N ASP A 51 3.73 -1.04 3.66
CA ASP A 51 3.89 -1.27 2.22
C ASP A 51 3.49 -2.69 1.82
N ARG A 52 3.95 -3.72 2.53
CA ARG A 52 3.57 -5.11 2.25
C ARG A 52 2.07 -5.33 2.39
N SER A 53 1.46 -4.74 3.42
CA SER A 53 0.01 -4.83 3.62
C SER A 53 -0.77 -4.09 2.54
N ALA A 54 -0.29 -2.94 2.08
CA ALA A 54 -0.88 -2.18 0.98
C ALA A 54 -0.76 -2.95 -0.34
N HIS A 55 0.40 -3.55 -0.61
CA HIS A 55 0.62 -4.40 -1.77
C HIS A 55 -0.33 -5.61 -1.77
N LYS A 56 -0.50 -6.26 -0.62
CA LYS A 56 -1.47 -7.36 -0.49
C LYS A 56 -2.89 -6.90 -0.86
N HIS A 57 -3.32 -5.75 -0.35
CA HIS A 57 -4.61 -5.17 -0.70
C HIS A 57 -4.74 -4.87 -2.19
N LEU A 58 -3.69 -4.34 -2.83
CA LEU A 58 -3.66 -4.09 -4.27
C LEU A 58 -3.84 -5.40 -5.06
N CYS A 59 -3.14 -6.48 -4.69
CA CYS A 59 -3.32 -7.76 -5.37
C CYS A 59 -4.74 -8.34 -5.18
N GLU A 60 -5.36 -8.11 -4.02
CA GLU A 60 -6.69 -8.65 -3.71
C GLU A 60 -7.85 -7.82 -4.30
N ASN A 61 -7.69 -6.49 -4.41
CA ASN A 61 -8.79 -5.56 -4.74
C ASN A 61 -8.54 -4.71 -5.99
N HIS A 62 -7.31 -4.64 -6.47
CA HIS A 62 -6.86 -3.86 -7.63
C HIS A 62 -5.95 -4.68 -8.55
N ALA A 63 -6.28 -5.96 -8.75
CA ALA A 63 -5.46 -6.88 -9.56
C ALA A 63 -5.27 -6.38 -11.00
N ASP A 64 -6.25 -5.64 -11.54
CA ASP A 64 -6.16 -4.98 -12.84
C ASP A 64 -5.04 -3.92 -12.89
N VAL A 65 -4.89 -3.14 -11.81
CA VAL A 65 -3.83 -2.13 -11.69
C VAL A 65 -2.48 -2.81 -11.52
N VAL A 66 -2.40 -3.86 -10.70
CA VAL A 66 -1.15 -4.63 -10.52
C VAL A 66 -0.69 -5.23 -11.84
N ALA A 67 -1.60 -5.82 -12.62
CA ALA A 67 -1.30 -6.35 -13.95
C ALA A 67 -0.88 -5.27 -14.95
N ALA A 68 -1.41 -4.04 -14.83
CA ALA A 68 -1.02 -2.91 -15.68
C ALA A 68 0.35 -2.32 -15.31
N LEU A 69 0.77 -2.45 -14.04
CA LEU A 69 2.07 -1.96 -13.54
C LEU A 69 3.22 -2.94 -13.78
N ASP A 70 2.91 -4.23 -14.02
CA ASP A 70 3.88 -5.25 -14.43
C ASP A 70 3.62 -5.71 -15.88
N PRO A 71 4.03 -4.92 -16.90
CA PRO A 71 3.85 -5.30 -18.30
C PRO A 71 4.88 -6.35 -18.79
N GLN A 72 5.66 -7.01 -17.92
CA GLN A 72 6.79 -7.86 -18.36
C GLN A 72 6.48 -9.34 -18.58
N GLU A 73 5.30 -9.85 -18.22
CA GLU A 73 4.94 -11.26 -18.45
C GLU A 73 3.91 -11.42 -19.59
N ALA A 74 4.08 -10.65 -20.67
CA ALA A 74 3.34 -10.82 -21.92
C ALA A 74 4.32 -10.92 -23.11
N SER A 75 5.14 -11.97 -23.14
CA SER A 75 5.81 -12.46 -24.36
C SER A 75 6.17 -13.93 -24.25
#